data_AF-A0A0C3AKS1-F1
#
_entry.id   AF-A0A0C3AKS1-F1
#
_cell.length_a   1.000
_cell.length_b   1.000
_cell.length_c   1.000
_cell.angle_alpha   90.00
_cell.angle_beta   90.00
_cell.angle_gamma   90.00
#
_symmetry.space_group_name_H-M   'P 1'
#
loop_
_entity.id
_entity.type
_entity.pdbx_description
1 polymer ?
#
loop_
_entity_poly.entity_id
_entity_poly.type
_entity_poly.pdbx_seq_one_letter_code
_entity_poly.pdbx_strand_id
1 'polypeptide(L)'
;MTTAVAPMTVGNCVDACSAAGYTVAGVEWSFECYCGNALPPVAATDGCVMKCDGDSAHLCGGPVRLNVYQKAAAAPAPEPAPAPPAPVPLPQLQQLQQRRSTVFVSQNSMEPSSDITHRG
;
A
#
# COMPACT_ATOMS: atom_id res chain seq x y z
N MET A 1 21.41 15.85 -35.16
CA MET A 1 20.38 15.16 -34.36
C MET A 1 20.92 15.07 -32.94
N THR A 2 20.72 16.11 -32.14
CA THR A 2 21.08 16.12 -30.71
C THR A 2 19.97 15.44 -29.95
N THR A 3 20.02 14.11 -29.86
CA THR A 3 19.15 13.37 -28.95
C THR A 3 19.60 13.69 -27.53
N ALA A 4 18.82 14.48 -26.81
CA ALA A 4 18.92 14.53 -25.36
C ALA A 4 18.66 13.10 -24.87
N VAL A 5 19.68 12.45 -24.32
CA VAL A 5 19.47 11.24 -23.52
C VAL A 5 18.53 11.67 -22.41
N ALA A 6 17.33 11.07 -22.34
CA ALA A 6 16.39 11.39 -21.28
C ALA A 6 17.11 11.19 -19.93
N PRO A 7 16.95 12.11 -18.96
CA PRO A 7 17.66 12.01 -17.69
C PRO A 7 17.30 10.70 -16.99
N MET A 8 18.31 10.02 -16.45
CA MET A 8 18.17 8.64 -16.00
C MET A 8 17.38 8.52 -14.70
N THR A 9 16.57 7.48 -14.60
CA THR A 9 15.65 7.20 -13.51
C THR A 9 15.63 5.69 -13.33
N VAL A 10 15.40 5.23 -12.09
CA VAL A 10 15.25 3.80 -11.80
C VAL A 10 14.14 3.20 -12.68
N GLY A 11 12.98 3.87 -12.75
CA GLY A 11 11.84 3.39 -13.51
C GLY A 11 12.16 3.22 -14.99
N ASN A 12 12.79 4.23 -15.60
CA ASN A 12 13.11 4.23 -17.03
C ASN A 12 14.08 3.08 -17.38
N CYS A 13 15.04 2.80 -16.50
CA CYS A 13 15.99 1.70 -16.68
C CYS A 13 15.28 0.34 -16.58
N VAL A 14 14.44 0.16 -15.55
CA VAL A 14 13.66 -1.08 -15.36
C VAL A 14 12.73 -1.33 -16.55
N ASP A 15 12.03 -0.28 -17.02
CA ASP A 15 11.12 -0.36 -18.15
C ASP A 15 11.86 -0.68 -19.44
N ALA A 16 13.00 -0.01 -19.70
CA ALA A 16 13.83 -0.28 -20.87
C ALA A 16 14.37 -1.72 -20.87
N CYS A 17 14.88 -2.22 -19.74
CA CYS A 17 15.37 -3.58 -19.64
C CYS A 17 14.24 -4.61 -19.79
N SER A 18 13.06 -4.36 -19.20
CA SER A 18 11.89 -5.22 -19.39
C SER A 18 11.43 -5.24 -20.83
N ALA A 19 11.37 -4.08 -21.51
CA ALA A 19 10.98 -3.98 -22.91
C ALA A 19 11.96 -4.70 -23.85
N ALA A 20 13.25 -4.73 -23.47
CA ALA A 20 14.29 -5.47 -24.17
C ALA A 20 14.33 -6.98 -23.81
N GLY A 21 13.44 -7.46 -22.94
CA GLY A 21 13.33 -8.89 -22.59
C GLY A 21 14.29 -9.37 -21.50
N TYR A 22 14.95 -8.46 -20.79
CA TYR A 22 15.84 -8.79 -19.68
C TYR A 22 15.07 -8.92 -18.36
N THR A 23 15.51 -9.83 -17.49
CA THR A 23 14.88 -10.04 -16.17
C THR A 23 15.49 -9.20 -15.05
N VAL A 24 16.68 -8.64 -15.29
CA VAL A 24 17.46 -7.83 -14.35
C VAL A 24 17.77 -6.48 -14.99
N ALA A 25 17.59 -5.42 -14.21
CA ALA A 25 18.03 -4.06 -14.51
C ALA A 25 18.99 -3.59 -13.41
N GLY A 26 19.97 -2.78 -13.78
CA GLY A 26 20.93 -2.18 -12.84
C GLY A 26 21.21 -0.74 -13.22
N VAL A 27 21.36 0.13 -12.22
CA VAL A 27 21.71 1.54 -12.43
C VAL A 27 23.05 1.85 -11.76
N GLU A 28 23.92 2.57 -12.48
CA GLU A 28 25.25 2.98 -12.03
C GLU A 28 25.47 4.46 -12.30
N TRP A 29 26.38 5.06 -11.52
CA TRP A 29 26.95 6.37 -11.81
C TRP A 29 25.92 7.48 -12.13
N SER A 30 24.79 7.50 -11.42
CA SER A 30 23.66 8.43 -11.63
C SER A 30 22.90 8.30 -12.95
N PHE A 31 23.56 7.92 -14.04
CA PHE A 31 23.01 8.00 -15.39
C PHE A 31 23.11 6.72 -16.23
N GLU A 32 23.84 5.71 -15.76
CA GLU A 32 24.04 4.48 -16.53
C GLU A 32 22.95 3.45 -16.20
N CYS A 33 22.57 2.68 -17.22
CA CYS A 33 21.58 1.61 -17.12
C CYS A 33 22.13 0.35 -17.77
N TYR A 34 22.03 -0.77 -17.04
CA TYR A 34 22.52 -2.08 -17.43
C TYR A 34 21.37 -3.08 -17.39
N CYS A 35 21.30 -3.92 -18.42
CA CYS A 35 20.31 -4.97 -18.52
C CYS A 35 21.00 -6.34 -18.54
N GLY A 36 20.39 -7.34 -17.91
CA GLY A 36 20.92 -8.69 -17.88
C GLY A 36 19.87 -9.71 -17.45
N ASN A 37 20.27 -10.98 -17.46
CA ASN A 37 19.41 -12.09 -17.02
C ASN A 37 19.91 -12.77 -15.74
N ALA A 38 21.09 -12.36 -15.26
CA ALA A 38 21.70 -12.85 -14.04
C ALA A 38 22.04 -11.67 -13.13
N LEU A 39 22.00 -11.90 -11.83
CA LEU A 39 22.49 -10.94 -10.86
C LEU A 39 24.03 -10.88 -10.91
N PRO A 40 24.65 -9.73 -10.60
CA PRO A 40 26.09 -9.65 -10.42
C PRO A 40 26.56 -10.70 -9.38
N PRO A 41 27.71 -11.35 -9.60
CA PRO A 41 28.18 -12.43 -8.73
C PRO A 41 28.61 -11.95 -7.34
N VAL A 42 28.82 -10.64 -7.18
CA VAL A 42 29.27 -10.02 -5.94
C VAL A 42 28.26 -8.96 -5.55
N ALA A 43 27.70 -9.10 -4.35
CA ALA A 43 26.86 -8.09 -3.74
C ALA A 43 27.73 -7.01 -3.08
N ALA A 44 27.40 -5.75 -3.34
CA ALA A 44 27.92 -4.63 -2.56
C ALA A 44 26.92 -4.28 -1.46
N THR A 45 27.42 -4.02 -0.25
CA THR A 45 26.61 -3.54 0.89
C THR A 45 26.66 -2.03 1.04
N ASP A 46 27.54 -1.35 0.29
CA ASP A 46 27.80 0.08 0.37
C ASP A 46 28.17 0.67 -1.01
N GLY A 47 28.34 2.00 -1.03
CA GLY A 47 28.82 2.74 -2.20
C GLY A 47 27.74 3.11 -3.23
N CYS A 48 26.50 2.64 -3.07
CA CYS A 48 25.35 3.05 -3.87
C CYS A 48 24.76 4.40 -3.40
N VAL A 49 25.54 5.47 -3.48
CA VAL A 49 25.21 6.79 -2.87
C VAL A 49 24.86 7.89 -3.87
N MET A 50 24.97 7.61 -5.18
CA MET A 50 24.73 8.60 -6.22
C MET A 50 23.23 8.69 -6.52
N LYS A 51 22.68 9.90 -6.54
CA LYS A 51 21.28 10.16 -6.92
C LYS A 51 21.09 9.97 -8.42
N CYS A 52 19.91 9.56 -8.85
CA CYS A 52 19.60 9.49 -10.27
C CYS A 52 19.58 10.89 -10.89
N ASP A 53 20.08 11.02 -12.13
CA ASP A 53 20.14 12.28 -12.86
C ASP A 53 18.74 12.89 -13.12
N GLY A 54 17.75 12.02 -13.36
CA GLY A 54 16.35 12.39 -13.57
C GLY A 54 15.44 12.24 -12.35
N ASP A 55 15.94 11.71 -11.24
CA ASP A 55 15.17 11.59 -9.99
C ASP A 55 16.06 11.58 -8.75
N SER A 56 16.19 12.75 -8.14
CA SER A 56 17.00 12.95 -6.94
C SER A 56 16.47 12.27 -5.66
N ALA A 57 15.25 11.72 -5.70
CA ALA A 57 14.67 10.97 -4.59
C ALA A 57 15.16 9.51 -4.53
N HIS A 58 15.70 9.00 -5.64
CA HIS A 58 16.22 7.64 -5.75
C HIS A 58 17.72 7.63 -5.97
N LEU A 59 18.36 6.52 -5.56
CA LEU A 59 19.78 6.29 -5.76
C LEU A 59 19.99 5.43 -7.02
N CYS A 60 20.89 5.87 -7.88
CA CYS A 60 21.30 5.21 -9.12
C CYS A 60 22.76 4.77 -9.05
N GLY A 61 23.07 3.91 -8.07
CA GLY A 61 24.36 3.27 -7.91
C GLY A 61 25.46 4.18 -7.36
N GLY A 62 26.68 3.94 -7.80
CA GLY A 62 27.88 4.69 -7.45
C GLY A 62 29.09 4.17 -8.22
N PRO A 63 30.32 4.59 -7.86
CA PRO A 63 31.55 4.13 -8.52
C PRO A 63 31.69 2.60 -8.51
N VAL A 64 31.49 1.92 -9.64
CA VAL A 64 31.56 0.45 -9.72
C VAL A 64 30.56 -0.21 -8.76
N ARG A 65 29.38 0.39 -8.63
CA ARG A 65 28.32 -0.04 -7.69
C ARG A 65 26.95 0.09 -8.35
N LEU A 66 26.27 -1.05 -8.45
CA LEU A 66 24.93 -1.14 -9.03
C LEU A 66 23.87 -1.22 -7.94
N ASN A 67 22.83 -0.39 -8.07
CA ASN A 67 21.52 -0.77 -7.51
C ASN A 67 20.85 -1.71 -8.52
N VAL A 68 20.47 -2.91 -8.08
CA VAL A 68 19.96 -3.97 -8.95
C VAL A 68 18.49 -4.25 -8.66
N TYR A 69 17.70 -4.35 -9.73
CA TYR A 69 16.27 -4.60 -9.70
C TYR A 69 15.99 -5.85 -10.55
N GLN A 70 15.25 -6.80 -9.98
CA GLN A 70 14.87 -8.02 -10.69
C GLN A 70 13.35 -8.08 -10.79
N LYS A 71 12.85 -8.48 -11.96
CA LYS A 71 11.43 -8.80 -12.12
C LYS A 71 11.12 -9.96 -11.17
N ALA A 72 10.24 -9.73 -10.19
CA ALA A 72 9.77 -10.81 -9.35
C ALA A 72 9.18 -11.90 -10.27
N ALA A 73 9.65 -13.15 -10.11
CA ALA A 73 8.91 -14.26 -10.65
C ALA A 73 7.49 -14.11 -10.11
N ALA A 74 6.49 -14.14 -10.98
CA ALA A 74 5.10 -14.16 -10.53
C ALA A 74 5.02 -15.29 -9.51
N ALA A 75 4.86 -14.93 -8.22
CA ALA A 75 4.47 -15.93 -7.26
C ALA A 75 3.22 -16.59 -7.88
N PRO A 76 3.07 -17.93 -7.83
CA PRO A 76 1.75 -18.49 -8.06
C PRO A 76 0.80 -17.65 -7.23
N ALA A 77 -0.23 -17.09 -7.87
CA ALA A 77 -1.17 -16.20 -7.21
C ALA A 77 -1.46 -16.81 -5.83
N PRO A 78 -1.31 -16.06 -4.72
CA PRO A 78 -1.64 -16.62 -3.43
C PRO A 78 -3.04 -17.19 -3.58
N GLU A 79 -3.14 -18.51 -3.46
CA GLU A 79 -4.44 -19.16 -3.33
C GLU A 79 -5.17 -18.35 -2.27
N PRO A 80 -6.37 -17.82 -2.57
CA PRO A 80 -6.98 -16.77 -1.77
C PRO A 80 -6.92 -17.21 -0.31
N ALA A 81 -6.14 -16.48 0.49
CA ALA A 81 -5.99 -16.80 1.89
C ALA A 81 -7.41 -16.91 2.46
N PRO A 82 -7.73 -17.98 3.22
CA PRO A 82 -9.05 -18.08 3.83
C PRO A 82 -9.28 -16.77 4.58
N ALA A 83 -10.36 -16.08 4.23
CA ALA A 83 -10.69 -14.77 4.80
C ALA A 83 -10.56 -14.85 6.33
N PRO A 84 -9.99 -13.83 6.99
CA PRO A 84 -9.94 -13.83 8.45
C PRO A 84 -11.37 -14.06 8.97
N PRO A 85 -11.55 -14.93 10.00
CA PRO A 85 -12.87 -15.14 10.56
C PRO A 85 -13.45 -13.79 10.96
N ALA A 86 -14.67 -13.53 10.49
CA ALA A 86 -15.38 -12.29 10.78
C ALA A 86 -15.33 -11.99 12.29
N PRO A 87 -15.19 -10.72 12.70
CA PRO A 87 -15.18 -10.38 14.11
C PRO A 87 -16.47 -10.88 14.76
N VAL A 88 -16.31 -11.76 15.75
CA VAL A 88 -17.43 -12.25 16.56
C VAL A 88 -18.07 -11.03 17.23
N PRO A 89 -19.39 -10.81 17.07
CA PRO A 89 -20.05 -9.72 17.79
C PRO A 89 -19.91 -9.98 19.29
N LEU A 90 -19.23 -9.05 19.97
CA LEU A 90 -19.12 -9.05 21.42
C LEU A 90 -20.55 -9.00 22.00
N PRO A 91 -20.96 -9.93 22.89
CA PRO A 91 -22.29 -9.87 23.49
C PRO A 91 -22.40 -8.59 24.34
N GLN A 92 -23.52 -7.89 24.17
CA GLN A 92 -23.76 -6.54 24.64
C GLN A 92 -23.73 -6.41 26.17
N LEU A 93 -22.55 -6.15 26.75
CA LEU A 93 -22.42 -5.61 28.10
C LEU A 93 -22.91 -4.16 28.22
N GLN A 94 -23.24 -3.49 27.10
CA GLN A 94 -23.73 -2.11 27.08
C GLN A 94 -25.24 -1.95 27.34
N GLN A 95 -26.06 -3.03 27.33
CA GLN A 95 -27.48 -2.90 27.66
C GLN A 95 -27.78 -2.91 29.17
N LEU A 96 -26.85 -3.38 30.01
CA LEU A 96 -27.05 -3.37 31.47
C LEU A 96 -26.81 -2.00 32.10
N GLN A 97 -26.07 -1.09 31.45
CA GLN A 97 -25.77 0.23 31.99
C GLN A 97 -26.85 1.28 31.71
N GLN A 98 -27.79 1.04 30.79
CA GLN A 98 -28.92 1.96 30.55
C GLN A 98 -30.12 1.72 31.48
N ARG A 99 -30.10 0.66 32.30
CA ARG A 99 -31.11 0.42 33.35
C ARG A 99 -30.88 1.23 34.64
N ARG A 100 -29.95 2.19 34.66
CA ARG A 100 -29.56 2.93 35.88
C ARG A 100 -30.00 4.38 35.99
N SER A 101 -30.78 4.92 35.05
CA SER A 101 -31.30 6.30 35.14
C SER A 101 -32.80 6.39 34.89
N THR A 102 -33.61 5.88 35.82
CA THR A 102 -34.86 6.56 36.24
C THR A 102 -35.28 5.98 37.58
N VAL A 103 -34.77 6.58 38.66
CA VAL A 103 -35.37 6.45 39.98
C VAL A 103 -36.80 6.97 39.86
N PHE A 104 -37.75 6.06 40.02
CA PHE A 104 -39.15 6.34 40.30
C PHE A 104 -39.23 7.31 41.50
N VAL A 105 -39.61 8.56 41.26
CA VAL A 105 -40.33 9.36 42.25
C VAL A 105 -41.79 9.38 41.81
N SER A 106 -42.53 8.54 42.51
CA SER A 106 -43.99 8.51 42.60
C SER A 106 -44.55 9.93 42.78
N GLN A 107 -45.51 10.33 41.93
CA GLN A 107 -46.90 10.48 42.38
C GLN A 107 -47.84 10.94 41.26
N ASN A 108 -48.97 10.22 41.20
CA ASN A 108 -50.33 10.70 40.97
C ASN A 108 -50.75 11.25 39.59
N SER A 109 -51.59 10.43 38.96
CA SER A 109 -53.02 10.73 38.72
C SER A 109 -53.37 11.95 37.89
N MET A 110 -53.76 11.72 36.63
CA MET A 110 -55.15 11.89 36.14
C MET A 110 -55.17 11.65 34.63
N GLU A 111 -55.91 10.63 34.16
CA GLU A 111 -56.56 10.70 32.84
C GLU A 111 -57.74 11.70 32.92
N PRO A 112 -58.28 12.23 31.80
CA PRO A 112 -59.26 11.45 31.02
C PRO A 112 -59.26 11.68 29.49
N SER A 113 -59.77 10.64 28.80
CA SER A 113 -60.64 10.61 27.61
C SER A 113 -60.84 11.86 26.75
N SER A 114 -60.76 11.68 25.42
CA SER A 114 -61.85 11.90 24.44
C SER A 114 -61.35 11.54 23.04
N ASP A 115 -61.72 10.38 22.50
CA ASP A 115 -62.95 10.09 21.73
C ASP A 115 -62.81 10.39 20.22
N ILE A 116 -63.26 9.38 19.49
CA ILE A 116 -63.47 9.22 18.06
C ILE A 116 -64.43 10.31 17.57
N THR A 117 -64.32 10.74 16.29
CA THR A 117 -65.44 10.82 15.32
C THR A 117 -65.00 11.51 14.01
N HIS A 118 -65.02 10.73 12.93
CA HIS A 118 -65.51 11.01 11.57
C HIS A 118 -65.62 12.45 11.02
N ARG A 119 -65.13 12.62 9.76
CA ARG A 119 -65.70 13.31 8.57
C ARG A 119 -64.53 13.87 7.73
N GLY A 120 -64.49 13.78 6.41
CA GLY A 120 -65.40 13.29 5.37
C GLY A 120 -64.70 13.42 4.02
#